data_AF-A0A9X4Y9A9-F1
#
_entry.id   AF-A0A9X4Y9A9-F1
#
_cell.length_a   1.000
_cell.length_b   1.000
_cell.length_c   1.000
_cell.angle_alpha   90.00
_cell.angle_beta   90.00
_cell.angle_gamma   90.00
#
_symmetry.space_group_name_H-M   'P 1'
#
loop_
_entity.id
_entity.type
_entity.pdbx_description
1 polymer ?
#
loop_
_entity_poly.entity_id
_entity_poly.type
_entity_poly.pdbx_seq_one_letter_code
_entity_poly.pdbx_strand_id
1 'polypeptide(L)' 'MLVHGDQIRLTPRERRVIRRLTGIDPHFIHNRETMIRFRDQYLQSYPTDTPQIRLVKLLLRRNLV' A
#
# COMPACT_ATOMS: atom_id res chain seq x y z
N MET A 1 9.47 0.95 -7.47
CA MET A 1 9.28 2.24 -6.80
C MET A 1 10.52 3.09 -7.02
N LEU A 2 10.37 4.29 -7.60
CA LEU A 2 11.46 5.27 -7.66
C LEU A 2 11.34 6.17 -6.43
N VAL A 3 12.39 6.20 -5.61
CA VAL A 3 12.51 7.08 -4.45
C VAL A 3 13.57 8.11 -4.81
N HIS A 4 13.13 9.35 -5.07
CA HIS A 4 14.03 10.49 -5.23
C HIS A 4 13.77 11.44 -4.06
N GLY A 5 14.67 11.44 -3.06
CA GLY A 5 14.44 12.15 -1.80
C GLY A 5 13.19 11.63 -1.08
N ASP A 6 12.34 12.54 -0.60
CA ASP A 6 11.05 12.21 0.05
C ASP A 6 9.92 11.89 -0.94
N GLN A 7 10.15 12.04 -2.25
CA GLN A 7 9.14 11.85 -3.27
C GLN A 7 9.03 10.37 -3.66
N ILE A 8 7.81 9.85 -3.56
CA ILE A 8 7.46 8.48 -3.87
C ILE A 8 6.58 8.46 -5.10
N ARG A 9 7.03 7.77 -6.15
CA ARG A 9 6.23 7.54 -7.35
C ARG A 9 5.97 6.05 -7.53
N LEU A 10 4.70 5.67 -7.39
CA LEU A 10 4.25 4.33 -7.74
C LEU A 10 4.22 4.17 -9.25
N THR A 11 4.82 3.09 -9.72
CA THR A 11 4.69 2.63 -11.10
C THR A 11 3.24 2.22 -11.39
N PRO A 12 2.80 2.22 -12.67
CA PRO A 12 1.46 1.75 -13.03
C PRO A 12 1.17 0.31 -12.56
N ARG A 13 2.19 -0.55 -12.51
CA ARG A 13 2.07 -1.92 -12.00
C ARG A 13 1.78 -1.95 -10.50
N GLU A 14 2.53 -1.19 -9.71
CA GLU A 14 2.33 -1.09 -8.26
C GLU A 14 0.94 -0.53 -7.93
N ARG A 15 0.49 0.50 -8.64
CA ARG A 15 -0.87 1.05 -8.48
C ARG A 15 -1.95 0.00 -8.71
N ARG A 16 -1.83 -0.80 -9.79
CA ARG A 16 -2.78 -1.88 -10.08
C ARG A 16 -2.77 -2.96 -9.00
N VAL A 17 -1.60 -3.35 -8.53
CA VAL A 17 -1.46 -4.38 -7.49
C VAL A 17 -2.11 -3.90 -6.19
N ILE A 18 -1.77 -2.70 -5.73
CA ILE A 18 -2.35 -2.12 -4.52
C ILE A 18 -3.88 -2.02 -4.64
N ARG A 19 -4.39 -1.44 -5.74
CA ARG A 19 -5.84 -1.31 -5.96
C ARG A 19 -6.55 -2.66 -5.97
N ARG A 20 -5.94 -3.70 -6.55
CA ARG A 20 -6.53 -5.05 -6.58
C ARG A 20 -6.56 -5.71 -5.20
N LEU A 21 -5.60 -5.40 -4.34
CA LEU A 21 -5.45 -6.01 -3.02
C LEU A 21 -6.25 -5.31 -1.93
N THR A 22 -6.39 -3.98 -2.03
CA THR A 22 -7.06 -3.17 -1.01
C THR A 22 -8.41 -2.62 -1.48
N GLY A 23 -8.71 -2.68 -2.78
CA GLY A 23 -9.86 -2.02 -3.39
C GLY A 23 -9.70 -0.50 -3.55
N ILE A 24 -8.60 0.07 -3.04
CA ILE A 24 -8.40 1.52 -2.92
C ILE A 24 -7.41 1.99 -3.98
N ASP A 25 -7.73 3.10 -4.65
CA ASP A 25 -6.82 3.73 -5.61
C ASP A 25 -5.71 4.50 -4.88
N PRO A 26 -4.43 4.07 -4.95
CA PRO A 26 -3.32 4.72 -4.25
C PRO A 26 -2.81 5.98 -4.97
N HIS A 27 -3.66 6.68 -5.72
CA HIS A 27 -3.31 7.87 -6.50
C HIS A 27 -2.68 8.97 -5.64
N PHE A 28 -3.07 9.09 -4.37
CA PHE A 28 -2.62 10.08 -3.39
C PHE A 28 -1.25 9.78 -2.75
N ILE A 29 -0.62 8.64 -3.07
CA ILE A 29 0.71 8.31 -2.56
C ILE A 29 1.75 9.05 -3.39
N HIS A 30 2.31 10.11 -2.80
CA HIS A 30 3.25 11.02 -3.45
C HIS A 30 4.56 11.21 -2.67
N ASN A 31 4.55 10.88 -1.39
CA ASN A 31 5.68 11.06 -0.49
C ASN A 31 5.65 10.01 0.63
N ARG A 32 6.70 9.98 1.47
CA ARG A 32 6.79 9.04 2.58
C ARG A 32 5.64 9.15 3.57
N GLU A 33 5.20 10.37 3.89
CA GLU A 33 4.10 10.60 4.83
C GLU A 33 2.78 9.99 4.33
N THR A 34 2.41 10.25 3.07
CA THR A 34 1.20 9.69 2.44
C THR A 34 1.26 8.17 2.29
N MET A 35 2.45 7.60 2.11
CA MET A 35 2.66 6.16 2.13
C MET A 35 2.46 5.56 3.53
N ILE A 36 2.99 6.20 4.57
CA ILE A 36 2.79 5.76 5.96
C ILE A 36 1.31 5.84 6.32
N ARG A 37 0.63 6.95 5.99
CA ARG A 37 -0.83 7.08 6.17
C ARG A 37 -1.59 5.98 5.44
N PHE A 38 -1.22 5.68 4.19
CA PHE A 38 -1.84 4.59 3.45
C PHE A 38 -1.69 3.25 4.16
N ARG A 39 -0.48 2.93 4.62
CA ARG A 39 -0.17 1.70 5.35
C ARG A 39 -1.02 1.58 6.61
N ASP A 40 -1.10 2.64 7.39
CA ASP A 40 -1.73 2.61 8.71
C ASP A 40 -3.26 2.64 8.62
N GLN A 41 -3.83 3.27 7.58
CA GLN A 41 -5.27 3.37 7.38
C GLN A 41 -5.85 2.20 6.58
N TYR A 42 -5.16 1.72 5.54
CA TYR A 42 -5.78 0.84 4.54
C TYR A 42 -5.18 -0.58 4.50
N LEU A 43 -4.03 -0.81 5.11
CA LEU A 43 -3.45 -2.16 5.22
C LEU A 43 -3.76 -2.84 6.55
N GLN A 44 -4.71 -2.31 7.33
CA GLN A 44 -5.22 -3.01 8.50
C GLN A 44 -5.94 -4.30 8.09
N SER A 45 -5.68 -5.36 8.84
CA SER A 45 -6.34 -6.65 8.67
C SER A 45 -7.63 -6.67 9.48
N TYR A 46 -8.72 -7.08 8.85
CA TYR A 46 -10.03 -7.23 9.49
C TYR A 46 -10.41 -8.71 9.62
N PRO A 47 -11.28 -9.07 10.59
CA PRO A 47 -11.75 -10.45 10.74
C PRO A 47 -12.45 -11.00 9.49
N THR A 48 -13.05 -10.12 8.69
CA THR A 48 -13.72 -10.42 7.42
C THR A 48 -12.76 -10.66 6.25
N ASP A 49 -11.46 -10.35 6.40
CA ASP A 49 -10.47 -10.61 5.36
C ASP A 49 -10.24 -12.12 5.22
N THR A 50 -10.15 -12.58 3.97
CA THR A 50 -9.69 -13.94 3.68
C THR A 50 -8.24 -14.12 4.14
N PRO A 51 -7.79 -15.35 4.45
CA PRO A 51 -6.42 -15.62 4.85
C PRO A 51 -5.37 -15.08 3.87
N GLN A 52 -5.66 -15.14 2.56
CA GLN A 52 -4.79 -14.64 1.50
C GLN A 52 -4.66 -13.11 1.54
N ILE A 53 -5.79 -12.39 1.69
CA ILE A 53 -5.78 -10.91 1.81
C ILE A 53 -4.99 -10.49 3.05
N ARG A 54 -5.19 -11.19 4.17
CA ARG A 54 -4.49 -10.93 5.43
C ARG A 54 -2.97 -11.06 5.28
N LEU A 55 -2.52 -12.13 4.63
CA LEU A 55 -1.10 -12.35 4.35
C LEU A 55 -0.51 -11.24 3.46
N VAL A 56 -1.22 -10.86 2.41
CA VAL A 56 -0.74 -9.80 1.51
C VAL A 56 -0.68 -8.44 2.20
N LYS A 57 -1.69 -8.07 2.99
CA LYS A 57 -1.66 -6.85 3.80
C LYS A 57 -0.46 -6.84 4.76
N LEU A 58 -0.17 -7.97 5.41
CA LEU A 58 0.99 -8.11 6.30
C LEU A 58 2.32 -7.92 5.55
N LEU A 59 2.47 -8.56 4.38
CA LEU A 59 3.65 -8.41 3.54
C LEU A 59 3.84 -6.95 3.08
N LEU A 60 2.77 -6.29 2.66
CA LEU A 60 2.84 -4.88 2.26
C LEU A 60 3.23 -3.98 3.43
N ARG A 61 2.64 -4.17 4.64
CA ARG A 61 3.02 -3.38 5.83
C ARG A 61 4.49 -3.54 6.20
N ARG A 62 5.06 -4.74 6.03
CA ARG A 62 6.47 -5.01 6.34
C ARG A 62 7.44 -4.36 5.35
N ASN A 63 7.05 -4.22 4.08
CA ASN A 63 7.92 -3.70 3.03
C ASN A 63 7.75 -2.19 2.78
N LEU A 64 6.68 -1.57 3.30
CA LEU A 64 6.45 -0.13 3.25
C LEU A 64 6.96 0.52 4.56
N VAL A 65 8.27 0.73 4.66
CA VAL A 65 8.97 1.37 5.79
C VAL A 65 9.67 2.65 5.34
#